data_AF-A0A0M0GC50-F1
#
_entry.id   AF-A0A0M0GC50-F1
#
_cell.length_a   1.000
_cell.length_b   1.000
_cell.length_c   1.000
_cell.angle_alpha   90.00
_cell.angle_beta   90.00
_cell.angle_gamma   90.00
#
_symmetry.space_group_name_H-M   'P 1'
#
loop_
_entity.id
_entity.type
_entity.pdbx_description
1 polymer ?
#
loop_
_entity_poly.entity_id
_entity_poly.type
_entity_poly.pdbx_seq_one_letter_code
_entity_poly.pdbx_strand_id
1 'polypeptide(L)'
;MASRILKALQQVGTHAVGNLNSLKVKTVANGALIEGADVDNFTLVELGFNTDGERVAKQLSAVDKKAYLVAAPETRYLGEAMADFYNAVGERARIVILEEGYTRFDTSAFTGAPTNGKVAHFDPTSKKFLIHDGTHADYATAKAKFLVVSNEDDMEYTIGQALVRLEVIEA
;
A
#
# COMPACT_ATOMS: atom_id res chain seq x y z
N MET A 1 -3.90 -0.04 32.58
CA MET A 1 -4.15 -1.49 32.66
C MET A 1 -4.51 -1.95 31.24
N ALA A 2 -3.59 -2.58 30.52
CA ALA A 2 -3.80 -2.96 29.11
C ALA A 2 -4.54 -4.29 29.05
N SER A 3 -5.76 -4.29 28.49
CA SER A 3 -6.57 -5.49 28.27
C SER A 3 -6.52 -5.87 26.80
N ARG A 4 -6.45 -7.18 26.51
CA ARG A 4 -6.48 -7.71 25.14
C ARG A 4 -7.76 -7.35 24.40
N ILE A 5 -8.87 -7.20 25.13
CA ILE A 5 -10.18 -6.77 24.60
C ILE A 5 -10.17 -5.27 24.28
N LEU A 6 -9.51 -4.45 25.12
CA LEU A 6 -9.35 -3.02 24.86
C LEU A 6 -8.46 -2.74 23.64
N LYS A 7 -7.41 -3.55 23.41
CA LYS A 7 -6.61 -3.46 22.18
C LYS A 7 -7.44 -3.81 20.94
N ALA A 8 -8.20 -4.91 20.98
CA ALA A 8 -9.06 -5.31 19.87
C ALA A 8 -10.15 -4.26 19.56
N LEU A 9 -10.72 -3.60 20.57
CA LEU A 9 -11.70 -2.52 20.39
C LEU A 9 -11.09 -1.19 19.94
N GLN A 10 -9.83 -0.91 20.28
CA GLN A 10 -9.12 0.31 19.85
C GLN A 10 -8.49 0.17 18.45
N GLN A 11 -8.29 -1.04 17.97
CA GLN A 11 -7.71 -1.34 16.64
C GLN A 11 -8.76 -1.49 15.53
N VAL A 12 -10.05 -1.32 15.84
CA VAL A 12 -11.11 -1.36 14.83
C VAL A 12 -10.95 -0.18 13.87
N GLY A 13 -10.62 -0.47 12.61
CA GLY A 13 -10.80 0.43 11.46
C GLY A 13 -9.66 1.39 11.09
N THR A 14 -8.40 1.09 11.40
CA THR A 14 -7.27 1.98 11.00
C THR A 14 -6.41 1.46 9.85
N HIS A 15 -6.59 0.22 9.40
CA HIS A 15 -5.78 -0.31 8.31
C HIS A 15 -6.18 0.29 6.97
N ALA A 16 -5.21 0.37 6.08
CA ALA A 16 -5.39 0.95 4.76
C ALA A 16 -6.16 -0.01 3.84
N VAL A 17 -7.27 0.49 3.30
CA VAL A 17 -8.05 -0.16 2.25
C VAL A 17 -7.65 0.39 0.88
N GLY A 18 -7.81 -0.42 -0.16
CA GLY A 18 -7.59 -0.02 -1.53
C GLY A 18 -8.18 -0.99 -2.54
N ASN A 19 -7.96 -0.71 -3.83
CA ASN A 19 -8.41 -1.56 -4.92
C ASN A 19 -7.42 -1.56 -6.09
N LEU A 20 -7.32 -2.66 -6.83
CA LEU A 20 -6.56 -2.73 -8.08
C LEU A 20 -7.49 -2.42 -9.25
N ASN A 21 -7.24 -1.30 -9.93
CA ASN A 21 -8.10 -0.80 -11.02
C ASN A 21 -7.50 -1.07 -12.42
N SER A 22 -6.46 -1.90 -12.50
CA SER A 22 -5.86 -2.34 -13.76
C SER A 22 -6.46 -3.67 -14.24
N LEU A 23 -6.78 -3.75 -15.53
CA LEU A 23 -7.36 -4.94 -16.17
C LEU A 23 -6.42 -6.16 -16.13
N LYS A 24 -5.10 -5.94 -16.26
CA LYS A 24 -4.10 -6.98 -16.01
C LYS A 24 -3.10 -6.45 -15.00
N VAL A 25 -2.66 -7.33 -14.12
CA VAL A 25 -1.69 -7.01 -13.08
C VAL A 25 -0.65 -8.12 -13.08
N LYS A 26 0.64 -7.75 -13.08
CA LYS A 26 1.71 -8.73 -12.92
C LYS A 26 2.01 -8.92 -11.44
N THR A 27 1.98 -10.15 -10.99
CA THR A 27 2.28 -10.51 -9.61
C THR A 27 3.50 -11.40 -9.54
N VAL A 28 4.24 -11.33 -8.44
CA VAL A 28 5.30 -12.29 -8.15
C VAL A 28 4.68 -13.67 -7.98
N ALA A 29 5.20 -14.67 -8.69
CA ALA A 29 4.73 -16.04 -8.59
C ALA A 29 4.87 -16.56 -7.15
N ASN A 30 3.81 -17.17 -6.63
CA ASN A 30 3.71 -17.71 -5.25
C ASN A 30 3.77 -16.67 -4.11
N GLY A 31 3.74 -15.37 -4.44
CA GLY A 31 3.75 -14.28 -3.46
C GLY A 31 5.08 -14.17 -2.68
N ALA A 32 5.02 -13.52 -1.52
CA ALA A 32 6.14 -13.44 -0.58
C ALA A 32 5.63 -13.51 0.87
N LEU A 33 6.45 -14.04 1.76
CA LEU A 33 6.15 -14.15 3.19
C LEU A 33 6.43 -12.82 3.89
N ILE A 34 5.49 -12.29 4.67
CA ILE A 34 5.67 -11.04 5.42
C ILE A 34 6.65 -11.26 6.56
N GLU A 35 7.67 -10.43 6.67
CA GLU A 35 8.71 -10.52 7.69
C GLU A 35 8.96 -9.17 8.37
N GLY A 36 9.34 -9.21 9.65
CA GLY A 36 9.73 -8.03 10.44
C GLY A 36 8.56 -7.39 11.18
N ALA A 37 7.54 -6.92 10.46
CA ALA A 37 6.35 -6.31 11.04
C ALA A 37 5.13 -6.55 10.15
N ASP A 38 3.95 -6.40 10.74
CA ASP A 38 2.68 -6.45 10.02
C ASP A 38 2.61 -5.32 8.98
N VAL A 39 2.04 -5.63 7.82
CA VAL A 39 2.00 -4.74 6.65
C VAL A 39 0.56 -4.53 6.19
N ASP A 40 0.15 -3.27 6.11
CA ASP A 40 -1.16 -2.87 5.60
C ASP A 40 -1.28 -3.13 4.11
N ASN A 41 -2.49 -3.47 3.66
CA ASN A 41 -2.75 -3.62 2.24
C ASN A 41 -2.65 -2.29 1.49
N PHE A 42 -2.31 -2.37 0.22
CA PHE A 42 -2.08 -1.22 -0.66
C PHE A 42 -0.99 -0.26 -0.18
N THR A 43 0.02 -0.79 0.53
CA THR A 43 1.27 -0.11 0.86
C THR A 43 2.47 -0.74 0.13
N LEU A 44 3.63 -0.06 0.18
CA LEU A 44 4.85 -0.50 -0.51
C LEU A 44 5.77 -1.34 0.37
N VAL A 45 6.29 -2.41 -0.23
CA VAL A 45 7.24 -3.35 0.37
C VAL A 45 8.48 -3.55 -0.48
N GLU A 46 9.57 -3.93 0.18
CA GLU A 46 10.78 -4.45 -0.46
C GLU A 46 10.78 -5.98 -0.42
N LEU A 47 11.36 -6.59 -1.46
CA LEU A 47 11.48 -8.05 -1.56
C LEU A 47 12.91 -8.50 -1.24
N GLY A 48 13.02 -9.62 -0.52
CA GLY A 48 14.27 -10.28 -0.20
C GLY A 48 14.14 -11.80 -0.19
N PHE A 49 15.15 -12.47 0.34
CA PHE A 49 15.12 -13.91 0.64
C PHE A 49 15.54 -14.13 2.09
N ASN A 50 14.88 -15.07 2.77
CA ASN A 50 15.33 -15.53 4.08
C ASN A 50 16.46 -16.56 3.95
N THR A 51 16.99 -17.03 5.09
CA THR A 51 18.04 -18.05 5.15
C THR A 51 17.63 -19.40 4.54
N ASP A 52 16.33 -19.69 4.51
CA ASP A 52 15.74 -20.92 3.98
C ASP A 52 15.47 -20.84 2.46
N GLY A 53 15.79 -19.71 1.83
CA GLY A 53 15.61 -19.49 0.39
C GLY A 53 14.18 -19.10 -0.01
N GLU A 54 13.30 -18.85 0.95
CA GLU A 54 11.95 -18.36 0.69
C GLU A 54 11.95 -16.86 0.41
N ARG A 55 11.04 -16.43 -0.48
CA ARG A 55 10.84 -15.02 -0.82
C ARG A 55 10.15 -14.31 0.34
N VAL A 56 10.75 -13.24 0.84
CA VAL A 56 10.19 -12.42 1.91
C VAL A 56 9.84 -11.01 1.44
N ALA A 57 8.84 -10.40 2.08
CA ALA A 57 8.42 -9.03 1.89
C ALA A 57 8.48 -8.28 3.22
N LYS A 58 9.16 -7.13 3.23
CA LYS A 58 9.29 -6.23 4.39
C LYS A 58 8.75 -4.86 4.02
N GLN A 59 8.24 -4.11 4.99
CA GLN A 59 7.88 -2.71 4.75
C GLN A 59 9.06 -1.97 4.11
N LEU A 60 8.80 -1.17 3.08
CA LEU A 60 9.82 -0.37 2.43
C LEU A 60 10.56 0.48 3.48
N SER A 61 11.88 0.36 3.52
CA SER A 61 12.70 1.03 4.55
C SER A 61 13.30 2.36 4.08
N ALA A 62 13.39 2.58 2.76
CA ALA A 62 13.93 3.79 2.16
C ALA A 62 13.27 4.05 0.79
N VAL A 63 13.12 5.32 0.42
CA VAL A 63 12.43 5.75 -0.81
C VAL A 63 13.18 5.37 -2.10
N ASP A 64 14.49 5.17 -2.01
CA ASP A 64 15.39 4.87 -3.13
C ASP A 64 15.42 3.37 -3.51
N LYS A 65 14.83 2.52 -2.67
CA LYS A 65 14.76 1.07 -2.91
C LYS A 65 13.66 0.72 -3.89
N LYS A 66 13.87 -0.39 -4.61
CA LYS A 66 12.85 -0.95 -5.49
C LYS A 66 11.64 -1.40 -4.68
N ALA A 67 10.49 -0.80 -5.00
CA ALA A 67 9.24 -1.04 -4.30
C ALA A 67 8.32 -1.99 -5.06
N TYR A 68 7.50 -2.70 -4.30
CA TYR A 68 6.43 -3.57 -4.79
C TYR A 68 5.17 -3.26 -4.00
N LEU A 69 3.99 -3.46 -4.60
CA LEU A 69 2.71 -3.20 -3.94
C LEU A 69 2.18 -4.49 -3.32
N VAL A 70 1.72 -4.41 -2.06
CA VAL A 70 1.01 -5.53 -1.42
C VAL A 70 -0.48 -5.37 -1.68
N ALA A 71 -1.10 -6.38 -2.28
CA ALA A 71 -2.53 -6.39 -2.60
C ALA A 71 -3.12 -7.78 -2.36
N ALA A 72 -3.07 -8.25 -1.11
CA ALA A 72 -3.57 -9.57 -0.77
C ALA A 72 -5.10 -9.66 -0.94
N PRO A 73 -5.63 -10.74 -1.54
CA PRO A 73 -7.06 -10.99 -1.56
C PRO A 73 -7.50 -11.40 -0.15
N GLU A 74 -8.07 -10.47 0.60
CA GLU A 74 -8.62 -10.74 1.92
C GLU A 74 -9.84 -11.65 1.80
N THR A 75 -9.79 -12.82 2.43
CA THR A 75 -10.96 -13.69 2.51
C THR A 75 -11.82 -13.22 3.67
N ARG A 76 -12.93 -12.55 3.36
CA ARG A 76 -13.85 -12.04 4.38
C ARG A 76 -14.49 -13.21 5.14
N TYR A 77 -14.28 -13.26 6.44
CA TYR A 77 -15.09 -14.10 7.34
C TYR A 77 -16.18 -13.22 7.97
N LEU A 78 -17.44 -13.65 7.85
CA LEU A 78 -18.63 -13.15 8.59
C LEU A 78 -18.63 -11.66 9.01
N GLY A 79 -18.81 -10.74 8.05
CA GLY A 79 -19.23 -9.36 8.33
C GLY A 79 -18.15 -8.42 8.88
N GLU A 80 -16.88 -8.81 8.86
CA GLU A 80 -15.73 -7.96 9.24
C GLU A 80 -15.49 -6.81 8.24
N ALA A 81 -15.05 -5.66 8.74
CA ALA A 81 -14.77 -4.48 7.91
C ALA A 81 -13.38 -4.58 7.27
N MET A 82 -13.21 -4.23 5.99
CA MET A 82 -11.89 -4.30 5.31
C MET A 82 -10.80 -3.45 5.99
N ALA A 83 -11.19 -2.43 6.76
CA ALA A 83 -10.26 -1.60 7.53
C ALA A 83 -9.66 -2.31 8.77
N ASP A 84 -10.07 -3.55 9.05
CA ASP A 84 -9.51 -4.42 10.10
C ASP A 84 -8.48 -5.43 9.56
N PHE A 85 -8.25 -5.44 8.25
CA PHE A 85 -7.39 -6.43 7.60
C PHE A 85 -6.01 -5.86 7.29
N TYR A 86 -5.01 -6.68 7.56
CA TYR A 86 -3.60 -6.45 7.29
C TYR A 86 -2.93 -7.81 7.04
N ASN A 87 -1.69 -7.79 6.54
CA ASN A 87 -0.92 -9.02 6.37
C ASN A 87 0.00 -9.19 7.59
N ALA A 88 -0.23 -10.26 8.36
CA ALA A 88 0.54 -10.54 9.55
C ALA A 88 1.90 -11.18 9.22
N VAL A 89 2.89 -10.99 10.09
CA VAL A 89 4.19 -11.67 9.96
C VAL A 89 4.00 -13.20 9.87
N GLY A 90 4.62 -13.82 8.86
CA GLY A 90 4.50 -15.24 8.59
C GLY A 90 3.44 -15.60 7.54
N GLU A 91 2.58 -14.66 7.14
CA GLU A 91 1.59 -14.89 6.09
C GLU A 91 2.16 -14.62 4.70
N ARG A 92 1.63 -15.32 3.69
CA ARG A 92 1.99 -15.09 2.28
C ARG A 92 1.06 -14.06 1.68
N ALA A 93 1.62 -12.91 1.32
CA ALA A 93 0.88 -11.84 0.68
C ALA A 93 1.04 -11.86 -0.85
N ARG A 94 0.02 -11.36 -1.56
CA ARG A 94 0.12 -11.13 -3.01
C ARG A 94 0.94 -9.88 -3.26
N ILE A 95 2.04 -10.05 -3.99
CA ILE A 95 2.94 -8.97 -4.36
C ILE A 95 2.72 -8.60 -5.81
N VAL A 96 2.33 -7.36 -6.04
CA VAL A 96 2.12 -6.74 -7.34
C VAL A 96 3.39 -6.02 -7.77
N ILE A 97 3.78 -6.26 -9.02
CA ILE A 97 4.88 -5.55 -9.68
C ILE A 97 4.33 -4.24 -10.22
N LEU A 98 4.96 -3.13 -9.83
CA LEU A 98 4.64 -1.81 -10.34
C LEU A 98 5.22 -1.68 -11.76
N GLU A 99 4.34 -1.53 -12.75
CA GLU A 99 4.70 -1.25 -14.14
C GLU A 99 4.25 0.16 -14.52
N GLU A 100 5.22 0.95 -15.00
CA GLU A 100 5.03 2.31 -15.51
C GLU A 100 3.94 2.39 -16.57
N GLY A 101 3.03 3.36 -16.43
CA GLY A 101 1.92 3.63 -17.36
C GLY A 101 0.84 2.55 -17.42
N TYR A 102 0.97 1.47 -16.65
CA TYR A 102 0.07 0.32 -16.72
C TYR A 102 -0.61 0.00 -15.38
N THR A 103 0.14 0.10 -14.30
CA THR A 103 -0.37 -0.25 -12.96
C THR A 103 -1.08 0.96 -12.36
N ARG A 104 -2.38 0.79 -12.08
CA ARG A 104 -3.25 1.73 -11.41
C ARG A 104 -3.90 1.07 -10.22
N PHE A 105 -3.90 1.77 -9.09
CA PHE A 105 -4.51 1.29 -7.86
C PHE A 105 -5.08 2.46 -7.06
N ASP A 106 -6.11 2.16 -6.29
CA ASP A 106 -6.75 3.07 -5.36
C ASP A 106 -6.23 2.73 -3.95
N THR A 107 -5.88 3.72 -3.13
CA THR A 107 -5.39 3.52 -1.75
C THR A 107 -5.92 4.58 -0.81
N SER A 108 -6.19 4.20 0.43
CA SER A 108 -6.51 5.11 1.55
C SER A 108 -5.27 5.55 2.33
N ALA A 109 -4.12 4.91 2.10
CA ALA A 109 -2.86 5.21 2.79
C ALA A 109 -2.18 6.47 2.23
N PHE A 110 -2.85 7.62 2.20
CA PHE A 110 -2.29 8.85 1.64
C PHE A 110 -2.34 10.04 2.60
N THR A 111 -1.60 11.09 2.27
CA THR A 111 -1.64 12.38 2.96
C THR A 111 -1.44 13.50 1.95
N GLY A 112 -2.16 14.61 2.11
CA GLY A 112 -2.22 15.71 1.16
C GLY A 112 -3.52 15.74 0.38
N ALA A 113 -3.79 16.86 -0.29
CA ALA A 113 -5.03 17.07 -1.03
C ALA A 113 -4.93 16.43 -2.44
N PRO A 114 -5.78 15.42 -2.75
CA PRO A 114 -5.78 14.76 -4.04
C PRO A 114 -6.29 15.71 -5.12
N THR A 115 -5.49 15.88 -6.16
CA THR A 115 -5.82 16.75 -7.29
C THR A 115 -5.21 16.13 -8.53
N ASN A 116 -5.98 16.03 -9.61
CA ASN A 116 -5.47 15.50 -10.88
C ASN A 116 -4.20 16.24 -11.31
N GLY A 117 -3.18 15.49 -11.73
CA GLY A 117 -1.92 16.04 -12.21
C GLY A 117 -0.89 16.34 -11.11
N LYS A 118 -1.25 16.22 -9.82
CA LYS A 118 -0.26 16.15 -8.74
C LYS A 118 0.48 14.81 -8.79
N VAL A 119 1.60 14.77 -8.09
CA VAL A 119 2.43 13.57 -7.96
C VAL A 119 2.43 13.07 -6.53
N ALA A 120 2.77 11.79 -6.37
CA ALA A 120 2.97 11.19 -5.07
C ALA A 120 4.20 10.29 -5.03
N HIS A 121 4.79 10.16 -3.86
CA HIS A 121 5.76 9.12 -3.51
C HIS A 121 5.38 8.52 -2.16
N PHE A 122 5.86 7.32 -1.88
CA PHE A 122 5.63 6.66 -0.61
C PHE A 122 6.67 7.10 0.41
N ASP A 123 6.25 7.50 1.61
CA ASP A 123 7.12 7.75 2.75
C ASP A 123 7.20 6.49 3.64
N PRO A 124 8.38 5.84 3.73
CA PRO A 124 8.66 4.73 4.64
C PRO A 124 8.34 5.01 6.11
N THR A 125 8.48 6.27 6.55
CA THR A 125 8.33 6.66 7.95
C THR A 125 6.86 6.71 8.34
N SER A 126 6.04 7.46 7.58
CA SER A 126 4.61 7.54 7.82
C SER A 126 3.84 6.34 7.27
N LYS A 127 4.47 5.51 6.42
CA LYS A 127 3.87 4.41 5.65
C LYS A 127 2.70 4.86 4.77
N LYS A 128 2.79 6.07 4.21
CA LYS A 128 1.73 6.67 3.38
C LYS A 128 2.29 7.26 2.10
N PHE A 129 1.43 7.39 1.10
CA PHE A 129 1.70 8.16 -0.10
C PHE A 129 1.52 9.65 0.18
N LEU A 130 2.59 10.42 0.06
CA LEU A 130 2.57 11.87 0.20
C LEU A 130 2.21 12.47 -1.16
N ILE A 131 1.08 13.18 -1.23
CA ILE A 131 0.62 13.88 -2.43
C ILE A 131 1.14 15.31 -2.41
N HIS A 132 1.82 15.74 -3.48
CA HIS A 132 2.40 17.07 -3.61
C HIS A 132 2.56 17.47 -5.08
N ASP A 133 3.15 18.64 -5.32
CA ASP A 133 3.34 19.29 -6.63
C ASP A 133 4.69 18.94 -7.31
N GLY A 134 5.39 17.91 -6.82
CA GLY A 134 6.73 17.53 -7.28
C GLY A 134 7.89 18.20 -6.54
N THR A 135 7.65 19.13 -5.62
CA THR A 135 8.71 19.88 -4.92
C THR A 135 9.28 19.20 -3.66
N HIS A 136 8.69 18.08 -3.22
CA HIS A 136 9.12 17.38 -2.01
C HIS A 136 10.55 16.83 -2.18
N ALA A 137 11.42 17.02 -1.18
CA ALA A 137 12.84 16.67 -1.27
C ALA A 137 13.06 15.19 -1.61
N ASP A 138 12.30 14.29 -0.96
CA ASP A 138 12.43 12.84 -1.15
C ASP A 138 11.88 12.37 -2.49
N TYR A 139 11.06 13.17 -3.18
CA TYR A 139 10.49 12.81 -4.48
C TYR A 139 11.55 12.67 -5.57
N ALA A 140 12.59 13.50 -5.52
CA ALA A 140 13.69 13.42 -6.49
C ALA A 140 14.47 12.10 -6.38
N THR A 141 14.60 11.59 -5.17
CA THR A 141 15.31 10.34 -4.86
C THR A 141 14.40 9.10 -4.84
N ALA A 142 13.09 9.30 -4.83
CA ALA A 142 12.13 8.21 -4.78
C ALA A 142 12.22 7.36 -6.05
N LYS A 143 12.34 6.04 -5.87
CA LYS A 143 12.39 5.08 -6.97
C LYS A 143 11.02 4.83 -7.58
N ALA A 144 10.00 4.77 -6.72
CA ALA A 144 8.61 4.66 -7.13
C ALA A 144 7.92 6.03 -7.08
N LYS A 145 7.43 6.49 -8.23
CA LYS A 145 6.72 7.76 -8.38
C LYS A 145 5.35 7.50 -8.98
N PHE A 146 4.37 8.26 -8.52
CA PHE A 146 2.97 8.07 -8.89
C PHE A 146 2.34 9.38 -9.35
N LEU A 147 1.42 9.28 -10.31
CA LEU A 147 0.54 10.35 -10.76
C LEU A 147 -0.78 10.21 -10.01
N VAL A 148 -1.29 11.33 -9.49
CA VAL A 148 -2.64 11.39 -8.94
C VAL A 148 -3.64 11.57 -10.08
N VAL A 149 -4.53 10.60 -10.24
CA VAL A 149 -5.55 10.56 -11.32
C VAL A 149 -6.97 10.76 -10.78
N SER A 150 -7.09 11.18 -9.51
CA SER A 150 -8.37 11.54 -8.87
C SER A 150 -8.30 12.94 -8.27
N ASN A 151 -9.45 13.62 -8.21
CA ASN A 151 -9.68 14.82 -7.41
C ASN A 151 -10.68 14.49 -6.28
N GLU A 152 -10.94 15.46 -5.40
CA GLU A 152 -11.90 15.32 -4.29
C GLU A 152 -13.34 14.97 -4.74
N ASP A 153 -13.76 15.41 -5.94
CA ASP A 153 -15.09 15.14 -6.49
C ASP A 153 -15.22 13.70 -7.02
N ASP A 154 -14.11 13.09 -7.45
CA ASP A 154 -14.01 11.74 -8.02
C ASP A 154 -13.50 10.69 -7.02
N MET A 155 -13.31 11.06 -5.74
CA MET A 155 -12.85 10.13 -4.72
C MET A 155 -13.91 9.09 -4.41
N GLU A 156 -13.55 7.82 -4.59
CA GLU A 156 -14.35 6.70 -4.11
C GLU A 156 -14.15 6.56 -2.60
N TYR A 157 -15.25 6.39 -1.87
CA TYR A 157 -15.21 6.07 -0.45
C TYR A 157 -15.45 4.58 -0.29
N THR A 158 -14.48 3.88 0.30
CA THR A 158 -14.63 2.48 0.69
C THR A 158 -14.64 2.41 2.20
N ILE A 159 -15.77 1.99 2.78
CA ILE A 159 -15.95 1.82 4.23
C ILE A 159 -15.64 3.13 5.00
N GLY A 160 -16.06 4.27 4.43
CA GLY A 160 -15.87 5.58 5.06
C GLY A 160 -14.45 6.15 4.98
N GLN A 161 -13.49 5.43 4.38
CA GLN A 161 -12.17 5.97 4.05
C GLN A 161 -12.16 6.46 2.60
N ALA A 162 -11.65 7.67 2.39
CA ALA A 162 -11.45 8.22 1.05
C ALA A 162 -10.31 7.46 0.35
N LEU A 163 -10.47 7.13 -0.92
CA LEU A 163 -9.45 6.49 -1.73
C LEU A 163 -8.90 7.45 -2.78
N VAL A 164 -7.58 7.57 -2.86
CA VAL A 164 -6.91 8.27 -3.96
C VAL A 164 -6.48 7.26 -5.02
N ARG A 165 -6.73 7.62 -6.29
CA ARG A 165 -6.28 6.85 -7.44
C ARG A 165 -4.87 7.25 -7.85
N LEU A 166 -3.96 6.28 -7.83
CA LEU A 166 -2.56 6.45 -8.20
C LEU A 166 -2.22 5.61 -9.43
N GLU A 167 -1.48 6.22 -10.35
CA GLU A 167 -0.91 5.59 -11.54
C GLU A 167 0.62 5.61 -11.45
N VAL A 168 1.28 4.50 -11.76
CA VAL A 168 2.75 4.41 -11.72
C VAL A 168 3.36 5.23 -12.85
N ILE A 169 4.19 6.22 -12.51
CA ILE A 169 5.03 6.98 -13.45
C ILE A 169 6.42 6.35 -13.53
N GLU A 170 6.97 5.90 -12.41
CA GLU A 170 8.32 5.32 -12.34
C GLU A 170 8.35 4.25 -11.24
N ALA A 171 9.11 3.15 -11.43
CA ALA A 171 9.21 2.02 -10.49
C ALA A 171 10.60 1.35 -10.47
#